data_AF-A0A7J2HLB3-F1
#
_entry.id   AF-A0A7J2HLB3-F1
#
_cell.length_a   1.000
_cell.length_b   1.000
_cell.length_c   1.000
_cell.angle_alpha   90.00
_cell.angle_beta   90.00
_cell.angle_gamma   90.00
#
_symmetry.space_group_name_H-M   'P 1'
#
loop_
_entity.id
_entity.type
_entity.pdbx_description
1 polymer ?
#
loop_
_entity_poly.entity_id
_entity_poly.type
_entity_poly.pdbx_seq_one_letter_code
_entity_poly.pdbx_strand_id
1 'polypeptide(L)' 'MSAKSDVKKVLKGEFTYKTLPMSAMILSPPTSPEYKTGTWRVKKPVIDQSKCIRCLLCWVYCPDMAIMRLE' A
#
# COMPACT_ATOMS: atom_id res chain seq x y z
N MET A 1 -13.87 -13.80 -5.33
CA MET A 1 -14.11 -13.86 -3.87
C MET A 1 -13.15 -14.78 -3.09
N SER A 2 -12.00 -15.24 -3.64
CA SER A 2 -11.05 -16.09 -2.89
C SER A 2 -9.61 -15.56 -2.79
N ALA A 3 -9.38 -14.28 -3.13
CA ALA A 3 -8.05 -13.66 -3.20
C ALA A 3 -7.53 -13.12 -1.84
N LYS A 4 -8.44 -12.73 -0.96
CA LYS A 4 -8.10 -12.06 0.31
C LYS A 4 -7.65 -13.03 1.41
N SER A 5 -7.98 -14.32 1.30
CA SER A 5 -7.60 -15.31 2.31
C SER A 5 -6.11 -15.56 2.33
N ASP A 6 -5.49 -15.68 1.15
CA ASP A 6 -4.10 -16.11 1.05
C ASP A 6 -3.14 -14.96 1.39
N VAL A 7 -3.44 -13.75 0.94
CA VAL A 7 -2.68 -12.55 1.35
C VAL A 7 -2.77 -12.33 2.86
N LYS A 8 -3.95 -12.55 3.47
CA LYS A 8 -4.10 -12.47 4.93
C LYS A 8 -3.28 -13.52 5.68
N LYS A 9 -3.21 -14.75 5.16
CA LYS A 9 -2.34 -15.81 5.73
C LYS A 9 -0.86 -15.42 5.64
N VAL A 10 -0.43 -14.87 4.50
CA VAL A 10 0.93 -14.33 4.33
C VAL A 10 1.22 -13.23 5.36
N LEU A 11 0.35 -12.23 5.48
CA LEU A 11 0.53 -11.11 6.41
C LEU A 11 0.49 -11.53 7.89
N LYS A 12 -0.17 -12.65 8.21
CA LYS A 12 -0.17 -13.23 9.56
C LYS A 12 1.05 -14.12 9.86
N GLY A 13 1.93 -14.33 8.88
CA GLY A 13 3.09 -15.22 9.04
C GLY A 13 2.75 -16.71 9.03
N GLU A 14 1.56 -17.08 8.56
CA GLU A 14 1.10 -18.49 8.49
C GLU A 14 1.65 -19.22 7.25
N PHE A 15 2.37 -18.51 6.39
CA PHE A 15 3.00 -19.06 5.19
C PHE A 15 4.37 -19.65 5.51
N THR A 16 4.55 -20.94 5.25
CA THR A 16 5.82 -21.65 5.41
C THR A 16 6.32 -22.17 4.08
N TYR A 17 7.56 -22.65 4.02
CA TYR A 17 8.13 -23.25 2.80
C TYR A 17 7.30 -24.44 2.26
N LYS A 18 6.48 -25.08 3.12
CA LYS A 18 5.59 -26.19 2.76
C LYS A 18 4.28 -25.74 2.11
N THR A 19 3.85 -24.50 2.35
CA THR A 19 2.57 -23.95 1.87
C THR A 19 2.75 -23.00 0.70
N LEU A 20 3.99 -22.82 0.22
CA LEU A 20 4.27 -22.00 -0.95
C LEU A 20 3.62 -22.62 -2.20
N PRO A 21 2.91 -21.82 -3.02
CA PRO A 21 2.45 -22.30 -4.31
C PRO A 21 3.65 -22.62 -5.19
N MET A 22 3.43 -23.47 -6.20
CA MET A 22 4.46 -23.77 -7.20
C MET A 22 5.06 -22.48 -7.77
N SER A 23 6.38 -22.43 -7.84
CA SER A 23 7.15 -21.26 -8.29
C SER A 23 6.88 -19.97 -7.49
N ALA A 24 6.36 -20.05 -6.25
CA ALA A 24 5.98 -18.90 -5.43
C ALA A 24 5.05 -17.90 -6.16
N MET A 25 4.19 -18.42 -7.04
CA MET A 25 3.30 -17.61 -7.85
C MET A 25 2.30 -16.81 -6.99
N ILE A 26 2.09 -15.54 -7.34
CA ILE A 26 1.01 -14.73 -6.78
C ILE A 26 -0.31 -15.16 -7.42
N LEU A 27 -1.09 -15.98 -6.71
CA LEU A 27 -2.34 -16.55 -7.23
C LEU A 27 -3.48 -15.53 -7.35
N SER A 28 -3.33 -14.34 -6.76
CA SER A 28 -4.42 -13.38 -6.61
C SER A 28 -3.94 -11.92 -6.57
N PRO A 29 -3.50 -11.37 -7.72
CA PRO A 29 -3.22 -9.94 -7.85
C PRO A 29 -4.52 -9.11 -7.87
N PRO A 30 -4.47 -7.81 -7.48
CA PRO A 30 -3.33 -7.09 -6.93
C PRO A 30 -3.17 -7.32 -5.41
N THR A 31 -1.92 -7.47 -4.94
CA THR A 31 -1.62 -7.68 -3.51
C THR A 31 -1.08 -6.43 -2.81
N SER A 32 -0.48 -5.49 -3.56
CA SER A 32 0.13 -4.27 -3.02
C SER A 32 -0.75 -3.47 -2.05
N PRO A 33 -2.08 -3.29 -2.29
CA PRO A 33 -2.94 -2.53 -1.37
C PRO A 33 -3.09 -3.12 0.04
N GLU A 34 -2.82 -4.42 0.22
CA GLU A 34 -2.91 -5.09 1.52
C GLU A 34 -1.67 -4.82 2.39
N TYR A 35 -0.53 -4.47 1.78
CA TYR A 35 0.69 -4.08 2.49
C TYR A 35 0.56 -2.64 3.00
N LYS A 36 0.23 -2.48 4.28
CA LYS A 36 0.07 -1.16 4.90
C LYS A 36 1.42 -0.57 5.31
N THR A 37 1.86 0.47 4.60
CA THR A 37 3.16 1.15 4.82
C THR A 37 3.10 2.31 5.83
N GLY A 38 1.92 2.60 6.40
CA GLY A 38 1.71 3.76 7.27
C GLY A 38 2.58 3.78 8.54
N THR A 39 3.06 2.62 8.99
CA THR A 39 3.94 2.46 10.16
C THR A 39 5.39 2.83 9.90
N TRP A 40 5.83 2.96 8.64
CA TRP A 40 7.22 3.33 8.29
C TRP A 40 7.55 4.79 8.61
N ARG A 41 6.53 5.57 8.92
CA ARG A 41 6.61 7.01 9.10
C ARG A 41 7.32 7.37 10.41
N VAL A 42 8.44 8.11 10.31
CA VAL A 42 9.04 8.86 11.43
C VAL A 42 8.47 10.28 11.53
N LYS A 43 8.13 10.90 10.39
CA LYS A 43 7.52 12.25 10.31
C LYS A 43 6.41 12.28 9.27
N LYS A 44 5.33 13.05 9.51
CA LYS A 44 4.20 13.23 8.59
C LYS A 44 4.27 14.62 7.94
N PRO A 45 4.09 14.76 6.61
CA PRO A 45 3.86 16.09 6.02
C PRO A 45 2.52 16.66 6.52
N VAL A 46 2.55 17.93 6.94
CA VAL A 46 1.36 18.70 7.35
C VAL A 46 1.23 19.87 6.40
N ILE A 47 0.08 19.96 5.72
CA ILE A 47 -0.20 21.02 4.75
C ILE A 47 -0.79 22.25 5.45
N ASP A 48 -0.22 23.41 5.18
CA ASP A 48 -0.81 24.71 5.50
C ASP A 48 -1.69 25.15 4.32
N GLN A 49 -3.00 25.03 4.49
CA GLN A 49 -3.96 25.34 3.42
C GLN A 49 -3.99 26.83 3.07
N SER A 50 -3.54 27.73 3.95
CA SER A 50 -3.45 29.15 3.65
C SER A 50 -2.36 29.47 2.61
N LYS A 51 -1.36 28.60 2.47
CA LYS A 51 -0.22 28.75 1.55
C LYS A 51 -0.33 27.85 0.32
N CYS A 52 -1.27 26.90 0.30
CA CYS A 52 -1.42 25.96 -0.78
C CYS A 52 -2.01 26.64 -2.02
N ILE A 53 -1.23 26.71 -3.11
CA ILE A 53 -1.69 27.23 -4.40
C ILE A 53 -2.30 26.17 -5.32
N ARG A 54 -2.55 24.96 -4.81
CA ARG A 54 -3.09 23.81 -5.55
C ARG A 54 -2.29 23.42 -6.81
N CYS A 55 -0.96 23.54 -6.76
CA CYS A 55 -0.08 23.20 -7.89
C CYS A 55 0.03 21.70 -8.20
N LEU A 56 -0.53 20.82 -7.33
CA LEU A 56 -0.51 19.36 -7.46
C LEU A 56 0.88 18.70 -7.47
N LEU A 57 1.97 19.44 -7.24
CA LEU A 57 3.31 18.86 -7.16
C LEU A 57 3.42 17.80 -6.07
N CYS A 58 2.83 18.04 -4.89
CA CYS A 58 2.79 17.06 -3.83
C CYS A 58 2.09 15.76 -4.24
N TRP A 59 1.07 15.84 -5.10
CA TRP A 59 0.33 14.70 -5.61
C TRP A 59 1.13 13.93 -6.69
N VAL A 60 1.68 14.63 -7.69
CA VAL A 60 2.46 14.01 -8.78
C VAL A 60 3.74 13.34 -8.27
N TYR A 61 4.42 13.97 -7.29
CA TYR A 61 5.70 13.47 -6.80
C TYR A 61 5.58 12.47 -5.64
N CYS A 62 4.38 12.15 -5.16
CA CYS A 62 4.24 11.19 -4.07
C CYS A 62 4.55 9.76 -4.57
N PRO A 63 5.59 9.08 -4.06
CA PRO A 63 5.97 7.75 -4.55
C PRO A 63 4.99 6.64 -4.12
N ASP A 64 4.21 6.88 -3.07
CA ASP A 64 3.26 5.92 -2.47
C ASP A 64 1.80 6.21 -2.83
N MET A 65 1.54 7.22 -3.68
CA MET A 65 0.18 7.71 -3.99
C MET A 65 -0.67 8.00 -2.73
N ALA A 66 -0.02 8.50 -1.67
CA ALA A 66 -0.64 8.71 -0.36
C ALA A 66 -1.51 9.99 -0.26
N ILE A 67 -1.67 10.71 -1.37
CA ILE A 67 -2.44 11.96 -1.46
C ILE A 67 -3.61 11.74 -2.41
N MET A 68 -4.83 11.94 -1.91
CA MET A 68 -6.04 11.95 -2.74
C MET A 68 -6.27 13.36 -3.28
N ARG A 69 -6.51 13.46 -4.58
CA ARG A 69 -6.98 14.69 -5.22
C ARG A 69 -8.48 14.80 -4.99
N LEU A 70 -8.94 15.95 -4.52
CA LEU A 70 -10.35 16.30 -4.50
C LEU A 70 -10.65 17.00 -5.83
N GLU A 71 -11.63 16.50 -6.56
CA GLU A 71 -12.16 17.12 -7.78
C GLU A 71 -13.07 18.30 -7.45
#